data_AF-A0A943PYC7-F1
#
_entry.id   AF-A0A943PYC7-F1
#
_cell.length_a   1.000
_cell.length_b   1.000
_cell.length_c   1.000
_cell.angle_alpha   90.00
_cell.angle_beta   90.00
_cell.angle_gamma   90.00
#
_symmetry.space_group_name_H-M   'P 1'
#
loop_
_entity.id
_entity.type
_entity.pdbx_description
1 polymer ?
#
loop_
_entity_poly.entity_id
_entity_poly.type
_entity_poly.pdbx_seq_one_letter_code
_entity_poly.pdbx_strand_id
1 'polypeptide(L)'
;MKKIFILTLLFSCLAANANERTDNGFSKKFIQKFKNCDVYIENATFNMAGTVFHDSKQILGKTGNACQYLQVTGTANGMLTVNCSFSEPVSRQLYSALLIKPDHYSGINKTEEIWQKAMQNPQNCKYSRSEYYSKGFQIDARYLPVFN
;
A
#
# COMPACT_ATOMS: atom_id res chain seq x y z
N MET A 1 -31.65 39.97 -22.07
CA MET A 1 -31.84 38.51 -21.92
C MET A 1 -30.49 37.83 -22.10
N LYS A 2 -30.13 36.98 -21.11
CA LYS A 2 -29.13 35.90 -21.07
C LYS A 2 -27.71 36.15 -21.62
N LYS A 3 -26.80 36.35 -20.67
CA LYS A 3 -25.34 36.12 -20.76
C LYS A 3 -25.08 34.64 -21.07
N ILE A 4 -24.18 34.35 -22.02
CA ILE A 4 -23.62 32.99 -22.21
C ILE A 4 -22.12 33.10 -22.01
N PHE A 5 -21.66 32.72 -20.82
CA PHE A 5 -20.26 32.42 -20.54
C PHE A 5 -20.01 30.98 -21.01
N ILE A 6 -19.21 30.80 -22.06
CA ILE A 6 -18.68 29.49 -22.44
C ILE A 6 -17.45 29.26 -21.57
N LEU A 7 -17.63 28.54 -20.46
CA LEU A 7 -16.55 28.06 -19.61
C LEU A 7 -15.98 26.80 -20.25
N THR A 8 -14.86 26.93 -20.95
CA THR A 8 -14.11 25.81 -21.52
C THR A 8 -13.53 24.96 -20.37
N LEU A 9 -14.16 23.81 -20.14
CA LEU A 9 -13.64 22.76 -19.25
C LEU A 9 -12.34 22.21 -19.85
N LEU A 10 -11.20 22.68 -19.34
CA LEU A 10 -9.90 22.03 -19.51
C LEU A 10 -9.95 20.69 -18.80
N PHE A 11 -10.30 19.65 -19.55
CA PHE A 11 -10.17 18.26 -19.14
C PHE A 11 -8.68 17.91 -19.11
N SER A 12 -8.00 18.26 -18.02
CA SER A 12 -6.65 17.80 -17.76
C SER A 12 -6.69 16.30 -17.49
N CYS A 13 -6.52 15.50 -18.54
CA CYS A 13 -6.12 14.10 -18.43
C CYS A 13 -4.80 14.05 -17.66
N LEU A 14 -4.88 13.84 -16.34
CA LEU A 14 -3.76 13.35 -15.56
C LEU A 14 -3.39 12.00 -16.16
N ALA A 15 -2.34 12.00 -16.98
CA ALA A 15 -1.74 10.78 -17.50
C ALA A 15 -1.41 9.90 -16.30
N ALA A 16 -2.15 8.80 -16.16
CA ALA A 16 -1.80 7.73 -15.25
C ALA A 16 -0.44 7.21 -15.72
N ASN A 17 0.63 7.65 -15.04
CA ASN A 17 1.93 7.02 -15.18
C ASN A 17 1.72 5.56 -14.76
N ALA A 18 1.62 4.65 -15.73
CA ALA A 18 1.61 3.22 -15.48
C ALA A 18 2.94 2.87 -14.81
N ASN A 19 2.96 2.91 -13.48
CA ASN A 19 4.07 2.38 -12.72
C ASN A 19 4.08 0.87 -13.01
N GLU A 20 5.06 0.42 -13.78
CA GLU A 20 5.34 -1.00 -13.96
C GLU A 20 5.48 -1.62 -12.56
N ARG A 21 4.46 -2.41 -12.16
CA ARG A 21 4.57 -3.24 -10.97
C ARG A 21 5.62 -4.29 -11.25
N THR A 22 6.50 -4.50 -10.28
CA THR A 22 7.35 -5.68 -10.28
C THR A 22 6.52 -6.89 -9.88
N ASP A 23 7.05 -8.09 -10.13
CA ASP A 23 6.35 -9.35 -9.87
C ASP A 23 5.95 -9.52 -8.40
N ASN A 24 6.61 -8.81 -7.46
CA ASN A 24 6.28 -8.85 -6.03
C ASN A 24 5.19 -7.86 -5.59
N GLY A 25 4.60 -7.11 -6.52
CA GLY A 25 3.46 -6.22 -6.26
C GLY A 25 3.81 -4.76 -5.98
N PHE A 26 5.10 -4.41 -5.85
CA PHE A 26 5.57 -3.03 -5.66
C PHE A 26 6.15 -2.47 -6.96
N SER A 27 6.02 -1.17 -7.23
CA SER A 27 6.70 -0.59 -8.41
C SER A 27 8.20 -0.43 -8.19
N LYS A 28 8.95 -0.40 -9.30
CA LYS A 28 10.38 -0.05 -9.29
C LYS A 28 10.65 1.28 -8.58
N LYS A 29 9.75 2.27 -8.74
CA LYS A 29 9.87 3.59 -8.09
C LYS A 29 9.69 3.48 -6.58
N PHE A 30 8.71 2.72 -6.12
CA PHE A 30 8.52 2.47 -4.70
C PHE A 30 9.78 1.87 -4.08
N ILE A 31 10.34 0.83 -4.69
CA ILE A 31 11.55 0.14 -4.22
C ILE A 31 12.73 1.12 -4.14
N GLN A 32 12.94 1.93 -5.17
CA GLN A 32 14.00 2.94 -5.20
C GLN A 32 13.84 3.98 -4.07
N LYS A 33 12.63 4.47 -3.86
CA LYS A 33 12.32 5.46 -2.82
C LYS A 33 12.44 4.86 -1.42
N PHE A 34 12.01 3.62 -1.24
CA PHE A 34 12.09 2.91 0.05
C PHE A 34 13.53 2.69 0.50
N LYS A 35 14.47 2.43 -0.42
CA LYS A 35 15.90 2.26 -0.12
C LYS A 35 16.47 3.35 0.78
N ASN A 36 16.12 4.60 0.49
CA ASN A 36 16.62 5.77 1.21
C ASN A 36 15.61 6.32 2.23
N CYS A 37 14.41 5.71 2.29
CA CYS A 37 13.24 6.27 2.94
C CYS A 37 12.90 7.68 2.43
N ASP A 38 12.90 7.85 1.11
CA ASP A 38 12.51 9.11 0.47
C ASP A 38 10.99 9.21 0.43
N VAL A 39 10.45 10.41 0.67
CA VAL A 39 9.01 10.67 0.61
C VAL A 39 8.45 10.25 -0.75
N TYR A 40 7.44 9.39 -0.73
CA TYR A 40 6.82 8.85 -1.94
C TYR A 40 5.43 8.27 -1.63
N ILE A 41 4.54 8.33 -2.62
CA ILE A 41 3.22 7.71 -2.56
C ILE A 41 3.00 6.84 -3.78
N GLU A 42 2.46 5.65 -3.55
CA GLU A 42 2.04 4.70 -4.56
C GLU A 42 0.57 4.34 -4.35
N ASN A 43 -0.23 4.58 -5.38
CA ASN A 43 -1.63 4.23 -5.38
C ASN A 43 -1.88 3.02 -6.28
N ALA A 44 -2.73 2.14 -5.81
CA ALA A 44 -3.14 0.91 -6.45
C ALA A 44 -4.65 0.79 -6.37
N THR A 45 -5.27 0.27 -7.42
CA THR A 45 -6.66 -0.19 -7.38
C THR A 45 -6.68 -1.61 -7.90
N PHE A 46 -7.40 -2.50 -7.20
CA PHE A 46 -7.52 -3.90 -7.59
C PHE A 46 -8.90 -4.43 -7.23
N ASN A 47 -9.37 -5.41 -7.99
CA ASN A 47 -10.61 -6.12 -7.72
C ASN A 47 -10.28 -7.49 -7.12
N MET A 48 -10.89 -7.81 -5.99
CA MET A 48 -10.80 -9.12 -5.38
C MET A 48 -12.22 -9.62 -5.08
N ALA A 49 -12.62 -10.72 -5.72
CA ALA A 49 -13.94 -11.33 -5.57
C ALA A 49 -15.12 -10.35 -5.75
N GLY A 50 -15.03 -9.45 -6.74
CA GLY A 50 -16.09 -8.46 -7.02
C GLY A 50 -16.03 -7.21 -6.15
N THR A 51 -15.15 -7.16 -5.16
CA THR A 51 -14.92 -5.97 -4.33
C THR A 51 -13.74 -5.17 -4.87
N VAL A 52 -13.95 -3.87 -5.11
CA VAL A 52 -12.89 -2.94 -5.52
C VAL A 52 -12.20 -2.38 -4.28
N PHE A 53 -10.88 -2.56 -4.24
CA PHE A 53 -10.00 -2.02 -3.22
C PHE A 53 -9.17 -0.88 -3.80
N HIS A 54 -9.05 0.18 -3.01
CA HIS A 54 -8.11 1.28 -3.23
C HIS A 54 -7.04 1.19 -2.16
N ASP A 55 -5.79 1.12 -2.57
CA ASP A 55 -4.65 0.98 -1.70
C ASP A 55 -3.65 2.12 -1.96
N SER A 56 -3.23 2.79 -0.90
CA SER A 56 -2.28 3.90 -0.93
C SER A 56 -1.14 3.56 0.02
N LYS A 57 0.04 3.28 -0.52
CA LYS A 57 1.28 3.07 0.23
C LYS A 57 2.09 4.36 0.23
N GLN A 58 2.48 4.83 1.40
CA GLN A 58 3.18 6.10 1.58
C GLN A 58 4.45 5.88 2.39
N ILE A 59 5.58 6.30 1.83
CA ILE A 59 6.83 6.50 2.56
C ILE A 59 6.80 7.95 3.03
N LEU A 60 6.78 8.17 4.34
CA LEU A 60 6.63 9.50 4.94
C LEU A 60 7.97 10.18 5.21
N GLY A 61 9.09 9.47 5.02
CA GLY A 61 10.43 9.97 5.28
C GLY A 61 11.04 9.41 6.56
N LYS A 62 12.26 9.85 6.87
CA LYS A 62 12.94 9.48 8.12
C LYS A 62 12.47 10.35 9.28
N THR A 63 12.27 9.73 10.44
CA THR A 63 12.13 10.42 11.72
C THR A 63 13.09 9.75 12.71
N GLY A 64 14.13 10.47 13.12
CA GLY A 64 15.28 9.86 13.79
C GLY A 64 15.91 8.76 12.93
N ASN A 65 16.14 7.58 13.53
CA ASN A 65 16.72 6.41 12.85
C ASN A 65 15.67 5.45 12.26
N ALA A 66 14.42 5.89 12.14
CA ALA A 66 13.33 5.05 11.65
C ALA A 66 12.72 5.62 10.35
N CYS A 67 12.37 4.72 9.44
CA CYS A 67 11.60 5.03 8.25
C CYS A 67 10.10 4.99 8.56
N GLN A 68 9.41 6.10 8.33
CA GLN A 68 7.98 6.21 8.55
C GLN A 68 7.21 5.74 7.31
N TYR A 69 6.21 4.90 7.53
CA TYR A 69 5.40 4.30 6.47
C TYR A 69 3.92 4.33 6.86
N LEU A 70 3.07 4.67 5.90
CA LEU A 70 1.62 4.67 6.06
C LEU A 70 1.01 3.88 4.92
N GLN A 71 0.13 2.93 5.24
CA GLN A 71 -0.70 2.27 4.26
C GLN A 71 -2.16 2.49 4.58
N VAL A 72 -2.92 2.84 3.56
CA VAL A 72 -4.36 3.00 3.63
C VAL A 72 -4.97 2.10 2.58
N THR A 73 -5.69 1.08 3.02
CA THR A 73 -6.41 0.15 2.14
C THR A 73 -7.90 0.28 2.45
N GLY A 74 -8.69 0.63 1.45
CA GLY A 74 -10.12 0.83 1.62
C GLY A 74 -10.94 0.29 0.47
N THR A 75 -12.24 0.23 0.72
CA THR A 75 -13.30 -0.03 -0.26
C THR A 75 -14.32 1.09 -0.15
N ALA A 76 -15.40 1.04 -0.93
CA ALA A 76 -16.53 1.96 -0.75
C ALA A 76 -17.13 1.93 0.67
N ASN A 77 -16.94 0.81 1.39
CA ASN A 77 -17.62 0.53 2.66
C ASN A 77 -16.71 0.66 3.88
N GLY A 78 -15.45 1.06 3.74
CA GLY A 78 -14.56 1.19 4.90
C GLY A 78 -13.10 1.25 4.54
N MET A 79 -12.28 1.60 5.54
CA MET A 79 -10.84 1.79 5.40
C MET A 79 -10.07 1.18 6.57
N LEU A 80 -8.98 0.50 6.24
CA LEU A 80 -7.93 0.04 7.13
C LEU A 80 -6.71 0.95 6.94
N THR A 81 -6.22 1.50 8.04
CA THR A 81 -5.01 2.30 8.06
C THR A 81 -3.97 1.60 8.91
N VAL A 82 -2.74 1.54 8.41
CA VAL A 82 -1.58 1.00 9.11
C VAL A 82 -0.49 2.06 9.11
N ASN A 83 -0.13 2.54 10.30
CA ASN A 83 0.95 3.50 10.48
C ASN A 83 2.14 2.80 11.13
N CYS A 84 3.29 2.86 10.50
CA CYS A 84 4.49 2.11 10.86
C CYS A 84 5.71 3.02 11.01
N SER A 85 6.56 2.67 11.96
CA SER A 85 7.88 3.25 12.19
C SER A 85 8.92 2.13 12.17
N PHE A 86 9.55 1.90 11.02
CA PHE A 86 10.52 0.83 10.85
C PHE A 86 11.92 1.30 11.26
N SER A 87 12.52 0.67 12.27
CA SER A 87 13.93 0.91 12.60
C SER A 87 14.85 0.60 11.41
N GLU A 88 16.09 1.11 11.43
CA GLU A 88 17.05 0.86 10.34
C GLU A 88 17.25 -0.64 10.04
N PRO A 89 17.42 -1.55 11.02
CA PRO A 89 17.53 -2.99 10.73
C PRO A 89 16.29 -3.55 10.02
N VAL A 90 15.09 -3.16 10.47
CA VAL A 90 13.82 -3.60 9.87
C VAL A 90 13.69 -3.04 8.45
N SER A 91 14.01 -1.77 8.24
CA SER A 91 13.98 -1.13 6.93
C SER A 91 14.93 -1.80 5.93
N ARG A 92 16.14 -2.18 6.36
CA ARG A 92 17.07 -2.95 5.51
C ARG A 92 16.52 -4.33 5.15
N GLN A 93 15.92 -5.03 6.11
CA GLN A 93 15.30 -6.33 5.84
C GLN A 93 14.15 -6.21 4.83
N LEU A 94 13.28 -5.21 5.01
CA LEU A 94 12.17 -4.94 4.10
C LEU A 94 12.66 -4.57 2.70
N TYR A 95 13.69 -3.71 2.59
CA TYR A 95 14.29 -3.38 1.31
C TYR A 95 14.87 -4.61 0.60
N SER A 96 15.61 -5.47 1.32
CA SER A 96 16.11 -6.72 0.74
C SER A 96 14.97 -7.63 0.27
N ALA A 97 13.87 -7.69 1.02
CA ALA A 97 12.68 -8.46 0.63
C ALA A 97 12.05 -7.93 -0.66
N LEU A 98 12.02 -6.60 -0.87
CA LEU A 98 11.55 -5.98 -2.11
C LEU A 98 12.39 -6.30 -3.35
N LEU A 99 13.61 -6.83 -3.18
CA LEU A 99 14.48 -7.25 -4.29
C LEU A 99 14.32 -8.72 -4.64
N ILE A 100 13.58 -9.49 -3.85
CA ILE A 100 13.31 -10.91 -4.13
C ILE A 100 12.39 -11.00 -5.34
N LYS A 101 12.81 -11.77 -6.34
CA LYS A 101 11.94 -12.17 -7.44
C LYS A 101 11.05 -13.32 -6.95
N PRO A 102 9.71 -13.22 -7.10
CA PRO A 102 8.83 -14.31 -6.76
C PRO A 102 9.19 -15.55 -7.57
N ASP A 103 9.10 -16.71 -6.92
CA ASP A 103 9.14 -17.97 -7.64
C ASP A 103 7.73 -18.24 -8.20
N HIS A 104 7.61 -18.15 -9.52
CA HIS A 104 6.34 -18.32 -10.22
C HIS A 104 5.74 -19.74 -10.07
N TYR A 105 6.54 -20.74 -9.67
CA TYR A 105 6.10 -22.13 -9.56
C TYR A 105 5.60 -22.51 -8.17
N SER A 106 6.17 -21.94 -7.11
CA SER A 106 5.74 -22.25 -5.73
C SER A 106 4.49 -21.49 -5.29
N GLY A 107 4.12 -20.41 -6.00
CA GLY A 107 3.04 -19.52 -5.57
C GLY A 107 3.37 -18.73 -4.28
N ILE A 108 4.60 -18.84 -3.78
CA ILE A 108 5.05 -18.18 -2.56
C ILE A 108 5.63 -16.80 -2.92
N ASN A 109 4.98 -15.75 -2.45
CA ASN A 109 5.54 -14.40 -2.49
C ASN A 109 6.30 -14.12 -1.18
N LYS A 110 7.60 -14.41 -1.16
CA LYS A 110 8.45 -14.21 0.03
C LYS A 110 8.55 -12.74 0.45
N THR A 111 8.47 -11.81 -0.51
CA THR A 111 8.40 -10.38 -0.23
C THR A 111 7.17 -10.07 0.62
N GLU A 112 5.99 -10.58 0.21
CA GLU A 112 4.73 -10.39 0.93
C GLU A 112 4.81 -10.97 2.35
N GLU A 113 5.33 -12.19 2.52
CA GLU A 113 5.48 -12.82 3.84
C GLU A 113 6.31 -11.97 4.82
N ILE A 114 7.49 -11.50 4.37
CA ILE A 114 8.37 -10.67 5.20
C ILE A 114 7.73 -9.31 5.50
N TRP A 115 7.08 -8.71 4.50
CA TRP A 115 6.43 -7.42 4.63
C TRP A 115 5.26 -7.47 5.62
N GLN A 116 4.39 -8.47 5.49
CA GLN A 116 3.26 -8.67 6.41
C GLN A 116 3.74 -8.94 7.83
N LYS A 117 4.77 -9.76 8.02
CA LYS A 117 5.35 -10.02 9.35
C LYS A 117 5.87 -8.74 10.00
N ALA A 118 6.52 -7.86 9.24
CA ALA A 118 6.99 -6.57 9.74
C ALA A 118 5.83 -5.63 10.09
N MET A 119 4.77 -5.61 9.27
CA MET A 119 3.57 -4.80 9.50
C MET A 119 2.76 -5.27 10.71
N GLN A 120 2.66 -6.58 10.93
CA GLN A 120 1.89 -7.17 12.03
C GLN A 120 2.57 -7.01 13.39
N ASN A 121 3.86 -6.70 13.43
CA ASN A 121 4.57 -6.48 14.68
C ASN A 121 4.10 -5.16 15.34
N PRO A 122 3.47 -5.21 16.54
CA PRO A 122 2.93 -4.02 17.20
C PRO A 122 4.01 -3.03 17.67
N GLN A 123 5.28 -3.47 17.74
CA GLN A 123 6.41 -2.57 17.99
C GLN A 123 6.74 -1.70 16.78
N ASN A 124 6.43 -2.19 15.58
CA ASN A 124 6.66 -1.46 14.33
C ASN A 124 5.44 -0.64 13.92
N CYS A 125 4.22 -1.16 14.11
CA CYS A 125 3.02 -0.60 13.48
C CYS A 125 1.79 -0.53 14.39
N LYS A 126 0.95 0.45 14.11
CA LYS A 126 -0.37 0.65 14.72
C LYS A 126 -1.45 0.58 13.64
N TYR A 127 -2.49 -0.17 13.93
CA TYR A 127 -3.64 -0.35 13.05
C TYR A 127 -4.81 0.51 13.55
N SER A 128 -5.49 1.17 12.62
CA SER A 128 -6.79 1.79 12.86
C SER A 128 -7.76 1.40 11.76
N ARG A 129 -9.02 1.21 12.14
CA ARG A 129 -10.10 0.82 11.23
C ARG A 129 -11.20 1.86 11.32
N SER A 130 -11.80 2.24 10.20
CA SER A 130 -13.07 2.95 10.24
C SER A 130 -14.15 2.07 10.84
N GLU A 131 -15.10 2.64 11.58
CA GLU A 131 -16.18 1.91 12.28
C GLU A 131 -16.96 0.93 11.39
N TYR A 132 -17.05 1.17 10.07
CA TYR A 132 -17.74 0.27 9.15
C TYR A 132 -17.15 -1.15 9.02
N TYR A 133 -15.88 -1.37 9.40
CA TYR A 133 -15.33 -2.73 9.52
C TYR A 133 -15.87 -3.50 10.74
N SER A 134 -16.49 -2.82 11.71
CA SER A 134 -17.09 -3.45 12.89
C SER A 134 -18.52 -4.00 12.65
N LYS A 135 -19.13 -3.68 11.50
CA LYS A 135 -20.50 -4.11 11.14
C LYS A 135 -20.55 -5.25 10.12
N GLY A 136 -19.50 -6.06 10.03
CA GLY A 136 -19.53 -7.33 9.30
C GLY A 136 -19.03 -7.27 7.86
N PHE A 137 -17.81 -6.78 7.66
CA PHE A 137 -17.03 -7.21 6.49
C PHE A 137 -16.67 -8.69 6.67
N GLN A 138 -17.38 -9.58 5.99
CA GLN A 138 -16.88 -10.95 5.80
C GLN A 138 -15.84 -10.90 4.68
N ILE A 139 -14.58 -10.63 5.05
CA ILE A 139 -13.47 -11.03 4.20
C ILE A 139 -13.38 -12.54 4.35
N ASP A 140 -13.61 -13.26 3.26
CA ASP A 140 -13.42 -14.72 3.23
C ASP A 140 -12.04 -15.03 3.85
N ALA A 141 -12.03 -15.93 4.83
CA ALA A 141 -10.88 -16.20 5.68
C ALA A 141 -9.61 -16.55 4.89
N ARG A 142 -9.75 -17.05 3.65
CA ARG A 142 -8.64 -17.30 2.72
C ARG A 142 -7.87 -16.04 2.29
N TYR A 143 -8.46 -14.86 2.44
CA TYR A 143 -7.87 -13.56 2.09
C TYR A 143 -7.50 -12.72 3.31
N LEU A 144 -7.83 -13.20 4.52
CA LEU A 144 -7.25 -12.67 5.74
C LEU A 144 -5.83 -13.23 5.87
N PRO A 145 -4.82 -12.41 6.18
CA PRO A 145 -3.52 -12.95 6.57
C PRO A 145 -3.75 -13.92 7.74
N VAL A 146 -3.28 -15.15 7.59
CA VAL A 146 -3.48 -16.20 8.59
C VAL A 146 -2.69 -15.82 9.84
N PHE A 147 -3.41 -15.48 10.92
CA PHE A 147 -2.82 -15.19 12.22
C PHE A 147 -2.61 -16.52 12.96
N ASN A 148 -1.39 -17.06 12.85
CA ASN A 148 -0.90 -18.16 13.69
C ASN A 148 0.12 -17.63 14.68
#